data_AF-A0A5J4PN05-F1
#
_entry.id   AF-A0A5J4PN05-F1
#
_cell.length_a   1.000
_cell.length_b   1.000
_cell.length_c   1.000
_cell.angle_alpha   90.00
_cell.angle_beta   90.00
_cell.angle_gamma   90.00
#
_symmetry.space_group_name_H-M   'P 1'
#
loop_
_entity.id
_entity.type
_entity.pdbx_description
1 polymer ?
#
loop_
_entity_poly.entity_id
_entity_poly.type
_entity_poly.pdbx_seq_one_letter_code
_entity_poly.pdbx_strand_id
1 'polypeptide(L)' 'NSQYTDKIIRVKDNDAIRTGRELALYEGLLVGISSGAAAFAATQLAELPENEGKQIVVVLPDTGERYLSTVLYAFEEYPL' A
#
# COMPACT_ATOMS: atom_id res chain seq x y z
N ASN A 1 7.11 -16.85 15.63
CA ASN A 1 6.86 -15.98 14.45
C ASN A 1 8.11 -15.62 13.67
N SER A 2 9.26 -15.34 14.29
CA SER A 2 10.51 -15.02 13.58
C SER A 2 11.01 -16.09 12.59
N GLN A 3 10.57 -17.35 12.73
CA GLN A 3 10.93 -18.42 11.80
C GLN A 3 10.32 -18.28 10.38
N TYR A 4 9.32 -17.42 10.19
CA TYR A 4 8.63 -17.20 8.91
C TYR A 4 8.64 -15.74 8.47
N THR A 5 9.39 -14.87 9.16
CA THR A 5 9.37 -13.43 8.91
C THR A 5 10.77 -12.86 9.02
N ASP A 6 11.36 -12.51 7.88
CA ASP A 6 12.72 -11.96 7.80
C ASP A 6 12.77 -10.49 8.24
N LYS A 7 11.74 -9.71 7.91
CA LYS A 7 11.70 -8.27 8.15
C LYS A 7 10.29 -7.78 8.43
N ILE A 8 10.19 -6.78 9.32
CA ILE A 8 8.97 -6.01 9.54
C ILE A 8 9.22 -4.60 9.03
N ILE A 9 8.42 -4.15 8.05
CA ILE A 9 8.47 -2.79 7.52
C ILE A 9 7.32 -2.01 8.15
N ARG A 10 7.64 -0.92 8.84
CA ARG A 10 6.65 0.00 9.38
C ARG A 10 6.29 1.03 8.31
N VAL A 11 5.01 1.12 8.00
CA VAL A 11 4.46 2.09 7.03
C VAL A 11 3.66 3.12 7.81
N LYS A 12 3.80 4.40 7.47
CA LYS A 12 2.98 5.46 8.05
C LYS A 12 1.60 5.48 7.41
N ASP A 13 0.59 5.87 8.17
CA ASP A 13 -0.79 5.94 7.68
C ASP A 13 -0.92 6.80 6.41
N ASN A 14 -0.27 7.98 6.38
CA ASN A 14 -0.30 8.86 5.21
C ASN A 14 0.31 8.21 3.96
N ASP A 15 1.37 7.43 4.11
CA ASP A 15 2.00 6.74 2.99
C ASP A 15 1.09 5.63 2.48
N ALA A 16 0.48 4.86 3.38
CA ALA A 16 -0.50 3.83 3.03
C ALA A 16 -1.73 4.41 2.30
N ILE A 17 -2.30 5.50 2.82
CA ILE A 17 -3.47 6.16 2.22
C ILE A 17 -3.12 6.76 0.86
N ARG A 18 -1.99 7.47 0.76
CA ARG A 18 -1.52 8.08 -0.50
C ARG A 18 -1.34 6.99 -1.57
N THR A 19 -0.61 5.92 -1.26
CA THR A 19 -0.40 4.82 -2.21
C THR A 19 -1.71 4.12 -2.56
N GLY A 20 -2.65 3.95 -1.62
CA GLY A 20 -3.98 3.42 -1.93
C GLY A 20 -4.75 4.29 -2.93
N ARG A 21 -4.67 5.63 -2.80
CA ARG A 21 -5.25 6.58 -3.76
C ARG A 21 -4.55 6.51 -5.13
N GLU A 22 -3.23 6.39 -5.14
CA GLU A 22 -2.41 6.28 -6.36
C GLU A 22 -2.71 4.98 -7.12
N LEU A 23 -2.89 3.85 -6.42
CA LEU A 23 -3.30 2.58 -7.05
C LEU A 23 -4.66 2.71 -7.76
N ALA A 24 -5.62 3.41 -7.15
CA ALA A 24 -6.90 3.66 -7.79
C ALA A 24 -6.76 4.58 -9.03
N LEU A 25 -5.91 5.61 -8.93
CA LEU A 25 -5.72 6.60 -9.99
C LEU A 25 -4.94 6.08 -11.20
N TYR A 26 -3.81 5.42 -10.96
CA TYR A 26 -2.86 5.03 -12.01
C TYR A 26 -3.06 3.60 -12.50
N GLU A 27 -3.47 2.68 -11.61
CA GLU A 27 -3.62 1.26 -11.93
C GLU A 27 -5.09 0.83 -12.08
N GLY A 28 -6.04 1.70 -11.74
CA GLY A 28 -7.48 1.36 -11.72
C GLY A 28 -7.84 0.35 -10.62
N LEU A 29 -6.98 0.17 -9.61
CA LEU A 29 -7.15 -0.78 -8.53
C LEU A 29 -7.78 -0.09 -7.31
N LEU A 30 -9.09 -0.23 -7.15
CA LEU A 30 -9.82 0.30 -6.00
C LEU A 30 -9.63 -0.62 -4.78
N VAL A 31 -8.72 -0.27 -3.87
CA VAL A 31 -8.30 -1.12 -2.73
C VAL A 31 -8.32 -0.39 -1.39
N GLY A 32 -8.34 -1.14 -0.28
CA GLY A 32 -8.29 -0.56 1.07
C GLY A 32 -6.92 -0.03 1.51
N ILE A 33 -6.88 0.56 2.71
CA ILE A 33 -5.68 1.21 3.27
C ILE A 33 -4.53 0.21 3.48
N SER A 34 -4.83 -1.02 3.91
CA SER A 34 -3.81 -2.06 4.13
C SER A 34 -3.12 -2.50 2.83
N SER A 35 -3.87 -2.53 1.73
CA SER A 35 -3.35 -2.75 0.37
C SER A 35 -2.36 -1.65 -0.02
N GLY A 36 -2.70 -0.39 0.26
CA GLY A 36 -1.80 0.75 0.06
C GLY A 36 -0.50 0.62 0.87
N ALA A 37 -0.59 0.19 2.14
CA ALA A 37 0.59 -0.06 2.96
C ALA A 37 1.49 -1.17 2.40
N ALA A 38 0.89 -2.28 1.96
CA ALA A 38 1.61 -3.42 1.43
C ALA A 38 2.28 -3.08 0.08
N ALA A 39 1.58 -2.35 -0.78
CA ALA A 39 2.12 -1.85 -2.04
C ALA A 39 3.26 -0.85 -1.83
N PHE A 40 3.10 0.11 -0.91
CA PHE A 40 4.16 1.06 -0.56
C PHE A 40 5.42 0.33 -0.10
N ALA A 41 5.29 -0.61 0.84
CA ALA A 41 6.43 -1.38 1.33
C ALA A 41 7.12 -2.18 0.23
N ALA A 42 6.35 -2.74 -0.72
CA ALA A 42 6.92 -3.47 -1.85
C ALA A 42 7.61 -2.56 -2.86
N THR A 43 7.08 -1.37 -3.16
CA THR A 43 7.75 -0.38 -4.00
C THR A 43 9.08 0.03 -3.37
N GLN A 44 9.10 0.32 -2.07
CA GLN A 44 10.37 0.62 -1.36
C GLN A 44 11.37 -0.54 -1.41
N LEU A 45 10.91 -1.79 -1.40
CA LEU A 45 11.79 -2.96 -1.55
C LEU A 45 12.27 -3.13 -2.99
N ALA A 46 11.43 -2.85 -3.98
CA ALA A 46 11.75 -2.97 -5.40
C ALA A 46 12.81 -1.94 -5.84
N GLU A 47 12.85 -0.77 -5.20
CA GLU A 47 13.86 0.27 -5.44
C GLU A 47 15.25 -0.08 -4.88
N LEU A 48 15.37 -1.13 -4.05
CA LEU A 48 16.66 -1.52 -3.49
C LEU A 48 17.53 -2.22 -4.54
N PRO A 49 18.81 -1.84 -4.71
CA PRO A 49 19.71 -2.45 -5.70
C PRO A 49 19.82 -3.97 -5.58
N GLU A 50 19.81 -4.51 -4.36
CA GLU A 50 19.88 -5.95 -4.14
C GLU A 50 18.63 -6.72 -4.61
N ASN A 51 17.55 -6.02 -4.95
CA ASN A 51 16.30 -6.59 -5.44
C ASN A 51 16.08 -6.35 -6.94
N GLU A 52 17.05 -5.74 -7.64
CA GLU A 52 16.98 -5.57 -9.09
C GLU A 52 16.75 -6.91 -9.79
N GLY A 53 15.77 -6.94 -10.71
CA GLY A 53 15.39 -8.13 -11.47
C GLY A 53 14.66 -9.23 -10.67
N LYS A 54 14.41 -9.04 -9.37
CA LYS A 54 13.61 -9.99 -8.58
C LYS A 54 12.11 -9.74 -8.73
N GLN A 55 11.33 -10.78 -8.46
CA GLN A 55 9.88 -10.69 -8.42
C GLN A 55 9.39 -10.52 -6.98
N ILE A 56 8.64 -9.45 -6.72
CA ILE A 56 8.00 -9.18 -5.43
C ILE A 56 6.50 -9.40 -5.60
N VAL A 57 5.89 -10.13 -4.67
CA VAL A 57 4.44 -10.40 -4.65
C VAL A 57 3.83 -9.74 -3.42
N VAL A 58 2.72 -9.04 -3.62
CA VAL A 58 1.96 -8.35 -2.57
C VAL A 58 0.51 -8.81 -2.56
N VAL A 59 -0.04 -8.93 -1.35
CA VAL A 59 -1.48 -9.17 -1.16
C VAL A 59 -2.18 -7.83 -0.95
N LEU A 60 -3.21 -7.58 -1.75
CA LEU A 60 -4.16 -6.47 -1.59
C LEU A 60 -5.43 -7.06 -0.95
N PRO A 61 -5.63 -6.94 0.37
CA PRO A 61 -6.57 -7.81 1.09
C PRO A 61 -8.05 -7.59 0.80
N ASP A 62 -8.44 -6.37 0.38
CA ASP A 62 -9.83 -6.00 0.16
C ASP A 62 -10.00 -4.85 -0.84
N THR A 63 -11.27 -4.63 -1.22
CA THR A 63 -11.72 -3.59 -2.15
C THR A 63 -11.92 -2.26 -1.44
N GLY A 64 -11.60 -1.17 -2.14
CA GLY A 64 -11.71 0.20 -1.63
C GLY A 64 -13.16 0.68 -1.43
N GLU A 65 -14.15 0.02 -2.04
CA GLU A 65 -15.58 0.36 -1.88
C GLU A 65 -16.02 0.36 -0.41
N ARG A 66 -15.40 -0.48 0.43
CA ARG A 66 -15.68 -0.59 1.87
C ARG A 66 -15.19 0.61 2.68
N TYR A 67 -14.36 1.45 2.06
CA TYR A 67 -13.65 2.54 2.70
C TYR A 67 -14.17 3.92 2.30
N LEU A 68 -15.25 4.01 1.51
CA LEU A 68 -15.84 5.27 1.04
C LEU A 68 -16.23 6.23 2.18
N SER A 69 -16.51 5.71 3.38
CA SER A 69 -16.83 6.50 4.58
C SER A 69 -15.62 6.74 5.50
N THR A 70 -14.39 6.49 5.03
CA THR A 70 -13.16 6.62 5.82
C THR A 70 -12.24 7.69 5.24
N VAL A 71 -11.14 7.98 5.96
CA VAL A 71 -10.11 8.94 5.51
C VAL A 71 -9.50 8.62 4.14
N LEU A 72 -9.62 7.37 3.67
CA LEU A 72 -9.11 6.98 2.35
C LEU A 72 -9.72 7.80 1.22
N TYR A 73 -11.00 8.16 1.30
CA TYR A 73 -11.71 8.94 0.27
C TYR A 73 -12.20 10.31 0.76
N ALA A 74 -11.84 10.71 1.98
CA ALA A 74 -12.09 12.05 2.51
C ALA A 74 -11.09 13.08 1.93
N PHE A 75 -11.14 13.33 0.61
CA PHE A 75 -10.13 14.16 -0.06
C PHE A 75 -10.13 15.63 0.39
N GLU A 76 -11.30 16.15 0.75
CA GLU A 76 -11.46 17.54 1.19
C GLU A 76 -11.01 17.72 2.64
N GLU A 77 -11.41 16.82 3.55
CA GLU A 77 -11.01 16.91 4.97
C GLU A 77 -9.60 16.36 5.24
N TYR A 78 -9.09 15.51 4.35
CA TYR A 78 -7.79 14.85 4.48
C TYR A 78 -6.97 14.93 3.16
N PRO A 79 -6.46 16.12 2.82
CA PRO A 79 -5.61 16.32 1.66
C PRO A 79 -4.22 15.74 1.91
N LEU A 80 -3.78 14.82 1.04
CA LEU A 80 -2.47 14.16 1.09
C LEU A 80 -1.64 14.48 -0.14
#